data_AF-A0A2D7Z9L0-F1
#
_entry.id   AF-A0A2D7Z9L0-F1
#
_cell.length_a   1.000
_cell.length_b   1.000
_cell.length_c   1.000
_cell.angle_alpha   90.00
_cell.angle_beta   90.00
_cell.angle_gamma   90.00
#
_symmetry.space_group_name_H-M   'P 1'
#
loop_
_entity.id
_entity.type
_entity.pdbx_description
1 polymer ?
#
loop_
_entity_poly.entity_id
_entity_poly.type
_entity_poly.pdbx_seq_one_letter_code
_entity_poly.pdbx_strand_id
1 'polypeptide(L)'
;MMATFCLAVVLAGDVAASANAEHGETKVPIRIPFQTIDGPWWTTTSLDTDRNRIHDSLQHERGVVHIGLSYDRAVTDQDISHLQNMGITPRLELPAVQAVLIGEVNVAQLDDLANLPHVVMVERYGSLVFYGDIQTPAVKARASEYYPLGAWDLGLSGKGVNIALTDTGVDNEHPGLQDKFVAGYDAVCFVHSDPQCLLAGGRVTDGSFDPDDGNQHGTACMGMAAATGIESDGSVSNFTGAAPNASLIDVRIGTDVGAGPFENYLLEQE
;
A
#
# COMPACT_ATOMS: atom_id res chain seq x y z
N MET A 1 -8.48 -20.12 7.67
CA MET A 1 -7.13 -19.68 8.10
C MET A 1 -6.65 -18.73 7.01
N MET A 2 -7.00 -17.46 7.13
CA MET A 2 -6.60 -16.43 6.16
C MET A 2 -5.18 -16.01 6.53
N ALA A 3 -4.28 -16.04 5.55
CA ALA A 3 -2.94 -15.49 5.70
C ALA A 3 -3.05 -13.96 5.60
N THR A 4 -2.67 -13.27 6.67
CA THR A 4 -2.63 -11.82 6.79
C THR A 4 -1.44 -11.26 6.01
N PHE A 5 -1.65 -10.21 5.22
CA PHE A 5 -0.60 -9.52 4.47
C PHE A 5 -0.52 -8.05 4.92
N CYS A 6 0.53 -7.68 5.66
CA CYS A 6 1.04 -6.31 5.60
C CYS A 6 1.73 -6.16 4.24
N LEU A 7 1.36 -5.14 3.46
CA LEU A 7 2.03 -4.83 2.21
C LEU A 7 3.27 -3.98 2.50
N ALA A 8 4.39 -4.66 2.79
CA ALA A 8 5.71 -4.05 2.78
C ALA A 8 6.35 -4.32 1.40
N VAL A 9 6.53 -3.27 0.59
CA VAL A 9 7.23 -3.40 -0.69
C VAL A 9 8.72 -3.21 -0.42
N VAL A 10 9.47 -4.31 -0.54
CA VAL A 10 10.94 -4.27 -0.44
C VAL A 10 11.49 -3.78 -1.77
N LEU A 11 12.05 -2.57 -1.77
CA LEU A 11 12.79 -2.04 -2.91
C LEU A 11 14.27 -2.38 -2.71
N ALA A 12 14.71 -3.47 -3.34
CA ALA A 12 16.13 -3.84 -3.37
C ALA A 12 16.79 -3.25 -4.63
N GLY A 13 17.93 -2.56 -4.46
CA GLY A 13 18.91 -2.49 -5.54
C GLY A 13 19.52 -3.87 -5.77
N ASP A 14 20.08 -4.14 -6.96
CA ASP A 14 20.70 -5.42 -7.32
C ASP A 14 21.76 -5.84 -6.28
N VAL A 15 21.37 -6.67 -5.32
CA VAL A 15 22.30 -7.35 -4.41
C VAL A 15 22.57 -8.72 -5.00
N ALA A 16 23.68 -8.85 -5.72
CA ALA A 16 24.23 -10.15 -6.08
C ALA A 16 24.66 -10.88 -4.80
N ALA A 17 23.78 -11.74 -4.27
CA ALA A 17 24.11 -12.61 -3.16
C ALA A 17 25.03 -13.74 -3.66
N SER A 18 26.32 -13.71 -3.31
CA SER A 18 27.19 -14.87 -3.46
C SER A 18 26.88 -15.87 -2.34
N ALA A 19 25.99 -16.82 -2.60
CA ALA A 19 25.70 -17.90 -1.68
C ALA A 19 26.65 -19.08 -1.93
N ASN A 20 27.73 -19.18 -1.15
CA ASN A 20 28.47 -20.43 -0.96
C ASN A 20 28.15 -20.96 0.44
N ALA A 21 27.13 -21.80 0.55
CA ALA A 21 26.85 -22.58 1.76
C ALA A 21 26.42 -23.99 1.34
N GLU A 22 27.32 -24.95 1.49
CA GLU A 22 27.02 -26.38 1.35
C GLU A 22 26.34 -26.88 2.63
N HIS A 23 25.00 -27.04 2.64
CA HIS A 23 24.34 -28.02 3.52
C HIS A 23 22.88 -28.31 3.11
N GLY A 24 22.59 -29.58 2.86
CA GLY A 24 21.25 -30.19 2.80
C GLY A 24 20.43 -29.87 1.55
N GLU A 25 20.28 -30.85 0.65
CA GLU A 25 19.36 -30.76 -0.49
C GLU A 25 17.90 -30.65 -0.02
N THR A 26 17.44 -29.44 0.33
CA THR A 26 16.03 -29.12 0.27
C THR A 26 15.68 -28.94 -1.20
N LYS A 27 15.06 -29.95 -1.81
CA LYS A 27 14.44 -29.78 -3.13
C LYS A 27 13.45 -28.63 -3.02
N VAL A 28 13.83 -27.48 -3.58
CA VAL A 28 12.94 -26.33 -3.73
C VAL A 28 11.68 -26.83 -4.41
N PRO A 29 10.49 -26.66 -3.81
CA PRO A 29 9.25 -27.09 -4.45
C PRO A 29 9.17 -26.44 -5.82
N ILE A 30 8.95 -27.27 -6.85
CA ILE A 30 8.80 -26.80 -8.23
C ILE A 30 7.56 -25.91 -8.23
N ARG A 31 7.77 -24.60 -8.35
CA ARG A 31 6.67 -23.65 -8.54
C ARG A 31 6.03 -24.01 -9.87
N ILE A 32 4.82 -24.55 -9.83
CA ILE A 32 4.01 -24.68 -11.04
C ILE A 32 3.83 -23.24 -11.54
N PRO A 33 4.24 -22.90 -12.78
CA PRO A 33 4.01 -21.56 -13.30
C PRO A 33 2.52 -21.26 -13.15
N PHE A 34 2.22 -20.11 -12.56
CA PHE A 34 0.86 -19.61 -12.51
C PHE A 34 0.34 -19.61 -13.95
N GLN A 35 -0.80 -20.26 -14.20
CA GLN A 35 -1.42 -20.18 -15.52
C GLN A 35 -1.79 -18.73 -15.73
N THR A 36 -1.03 -18.04 -16.57
CA THR A 36 -1.38 -16.71 -17.04
C THR A 36 -2.65 -16.85 -17.85
N ILE A 37 -3.71 -16.18 -17.41
CA ILE A 37 -4.87 -15.97 -18.27
C ILE A 37 -4.37 -15.04 -19.38
N ASP A 38 -4.37 -15.54 -20.61
CA ASP A 38 -3.95 -14.74 -21.76
C ASP A 38 -4.99 -13.65 -22.05
N GLY A 39 -4.51 -12.42 -22.24
CA GLY A 39 -5.33 -11.26 -22.59
C GLY A 39 -5.43 -10.21 -21.48
N PRO A 40 -6.14 -9.09 -21.75
CA PRO A 40 -6.30 -8.03 -20.77
C PRO A 40 -7.14 -8.47 -19.57
N TRP A 41 -6.76 -8.05 -18.36
CA TRP A 41 -7.39 -8.51 -17.11
C TRP A 41 -8.90 -8.26 -17.06
N TRP A 42 -9.36 -7.15 -17.64
CA TRP A 42 -10.77 -6.75 -17.66
C TRP A 42 -11.65 -7.66 -18.52
N THR A 43 -11.06 -8.51 -19.37
CA THR A 43 -11.82 -9.46 -20.19
C THR A 43 -12.21 -10.73 -19.43
N THR A 44 -11.54 -11.01 -18.30
CA THR A 44 -11.73 -12.26 -17.55
C THR A 44 -11.97 -12.06 -16.06
N THR A 45 -11.86 -10.83 -15.54
CA THR A 45 -12.06 -10.52 -14.13
C THR A 45 -13.40 -11.08 -13.61
N SER A 46 -13.39 -11.62 -12.39
CA SER A 46 -14.61 -12.07 -11.69
C SER A 46 -15.38 -10.92 -11.06
N LEU A 47 -14.88 -9.70 -11.19
CA LEU A 47 -15.49 -8.48 -10.65
C LEU A 47 -16.54 -7.87 -11.59
N ASP A 48 -16.68 -8.40 -12.81
CA ASP A 48 -17.66 -8.00 -13.82
C ASP A 48 -18.18 -9.28 -14.48
N THR A 49 -19.22 -9.86 -13.90
CA THR A 49 -19.74 -11.18 -14.31
C THR A 49 -20.57 -11.08 -15.58
N ASP A 50 -21.32 -9.98 -15.76
CA ASP A 50 -22.20 -9.75 -16.90
C ASP A 50 -21.51 -9.05 -18.09
N ARG A 51 -20.24 -8.67 -17.92
CA ARG A 51 -19.37 -8.07 -18.94
C ARG A 51 -19.84 -6.71 -19.43
N ASN A 52 -20.47 -5.94 -18.54
CA ASN A 52 -20.94 -4.59 -18.85
C ASN A 52 -19.92 -3.49 -18.52
N ARG A 53 -18.71 -3.85 -18.06
CA ARG A 53 -17.63 -2.92 -17.66
C ARG A 53 -17.96 -2.11 -16.40
N ILE A 54 -18.97 -2.52 -15.62
CA ILE A 54 -19.30 -1.93 -14.34
C ILE A 54 -19.05 -2.99 -13.29
N HIS A 55 -18.22 -2.65 -12.31
CA HIS A 55 -17.90 -3.56 -11.22
C HIS A 55 -19.19 -4.05 -10.52
N ASP A 56 -19.33 -5.36 -10.32
CA ASP A 56 -20.55 -6.03 -9.84
C ASP A 56 -21.06 -5.47 -8.49
N SER A 57 -20.15 -4.94 -7.66
CA SER A 57 -20.51 -4.26 -6.40
C SER A 57 -21.32 -2.96 -6.58
N LEU A 58 -21.38 -2.39 -7.78
CA LEU A 58 -22.13 -1.17 -8.09
C LEU A 58 -23.53 -1.46 -8.64
N GLN A 59 -23.83 -2.69 -9.04
CA GLN A 59 -25.05 -3.05 -9.78
C GLN A 59 -26.35 -2.83 -8.99
N HIS A 60 -26.28 -2.95 -7.67
CA HIS A 60 -27.45 -2.86 -6.79
C HIS A 60 -27.46 -1.57 -5.94
N GLU A 61 -26.52 -0.68 -6.23
CA GLU A 61 -26.30 0.52 -5.44
C GLU A 61 -27.31 1.61 -5.77
N ARG A 62 -27.53 2.49 -4.80
CA ARG A 62 -28.49 3.58 -4.91
C ARG A 62 -27.87 4.87 -4.43
N GLY A 63 -28.19 5.96 -5.12
CA GLY A 63 -27.74 7.29 -4.72
C GLY A 63 -26.38 7.64 -5.32
N VAL A 64 -25.43 8.00 -4.46
CA VAL A 64 -24.12 8.53 -4.84
C VAL A 64 -23.04 7.53 -4.42
N VAL A 65 -22.08 7.29 -5.30
CA VAL A 65 -20.96 6.36 -5.09
C VAL A 65 -19.66 7.03 -5.50
N HIS A 66 -18.55 6.62 -4.88
CA HIS A 66 -17.21 7.07 -5.27
C HIS A 66 -16.60 6.14 -6.31
N ILE A 67 -16.22 6.70 -7.46
CA ILE A 67 -15.86 5.92 -8.65
C ILE A 67 -14.46 6.23 -9.16
N GLY A 68 -13.74 5.17 -9.54
CA GLY A 68 -12.57 5.20 -10.41
C GLY A 68 -12.90 4.63 -11.80
N LEU A 69 -12.22 5.14 -12.82
CA LEU A 69 -12.32 4.67 -14.20
C LEU A 69 -10.99 4.11 -14.65
N SER A 70 -10.98 2.86 -15.08
CA SER A 70 -9.82 2.19 -15.67
C SER A 70 -9.91 2.22 -17.19
N TYR A 71 -8.77 2.46 -17.87
CA TYR A 71 -8.68 2.60 -19.32
C TYR A 71 -7.82 1.49 -19.94
N ASP A 72 -8.06 1.16 -21.22
CA ASP A 72 -7.23 0.20 -21.97
C ASP A 72 -5.84 0.75 -22.38
N ARG A 73 -5.61 2.04 -22.15
CA ARG A 73 -4.41 2.79 -22.51
C ARG A 73 -4.17 3.91 -21.49
N ALA A 74 -3.00 4.57 -21.60
CA ALA A 74 -2.74 5.79 -20.85
C ALA A 74 -3.85 6.84 -21.09
N VAL A 75 -4.23 7.51 -20.01
CA VAL A 75 -5.26 8.57 -20.01
C VAL A 75 -4.73 9.76 -20.81
N THR A 76 -5.62 10.41 -21.58
CA THR A 76 -5.29 11.57 -22.41
C THR A 76 -6.18 12.76 -22.07
N ASP A 77 -5.75 13.96 -22.50
CA ASP A 77 -6.54 15.19 -22.36
C ASP A 77 -7.94 15.08 -22.98
N GLN A 78 -8.11 14.23 -23.99
CA GLN A 78 -9.42 13.96 -24.58
C GLN A 78 -10.34 13.20 -23.61
N ASP A 79 -9.80 12.22 -22.88
CA ASP A 79 -10.55 11.45 -21.89
C ASP A 79 -10.97 12.37 -20.73
N ILE A 80 -10.06 13.24 -20.28
CA ILE A 80 -10.33 14.28 -19.28
C ILE A 80 -11.42 15.26 -19.77
N SER A 81 -11.36 15.66 -21.04
CA SER A 81 -12.37 16.54 -21.64
C SER A 81 -13.75 15.89 -21.71
N HIS A 82 -13.85 14.60 -21.99
CA HIS A 82 -15.13 13.88 -21.95
C HIS A 82 -15.76 13.92 -20.55
N LEU A 83 -14.97 13.70 -19.50
CA LEU A 83 -15.43 13.79 -18.12
C LEU A 83 -15.89 15.21 -17.76
N GLN A 84 -15.12 16.23 -18.15
CA GLN A 84 -15.47 17.62 -17.91
C GLN A 84 -16.77 18.03 -18.61
N ASN A 85 -17.03 17.53 -19.82
CA ASN A 85 -18.29 17.74 -20.54
C ASN A 85 -19.49 17.10 -19.85
N MET A 86 -19.28 16.06 -19.05
CA MET A 86 -20.29 15.46 -18.18
C MET A 86 -20.42 16.19 -16.83
N GLY A 87 -19.69 17.29 -16.63
CA GLY A 87 -19.65 18.04 -15.37
C GLY A 87 -18.78 17.40 -14.29
N ILE A 88 -17.94 16.42 -14.65
CA ILE A 88 -17.08 15.68 -13.71
C ILE A 88 -15.65 16.21 -13.82
N THR A 89 -15.08 16.63 -12.69
CA THR A 89 -13.67 17.03 -12.63
C THR A 89 -12.86 15.90 -11.98
N PRO A 90 -11.94 15.26 -12.70
CA PRO A 90 -11.02 14.27 -12.15
C PRO A 90 -10.32 14.74 -10.88
N ARG A 91 -10.25 13.85 -9.88
CA ARG A 91 -9.59 14.11 -8.58
C ARG A 91 -8.13 13.71 -8.59
N LEU A 92 -7.83 12.56 -9.20
CA LEU A 92 -6.47 12.01 -9.25
C LEU A 92 -6.32 11.13 -10.50
N GLU A 93 -5.24 11.32 -11.24
CA GLU A 93 -4.82 10.38 -12.28
C GLU A 93 -3.82 9.38 -11.68
N LEU A 94 -3.94 8.11 -12.08
CA LEU A 94 -3.10 7.00 -11.66
C LEU A 94 -2.43 6.36 -12.90
N PRO A 95 -1.35 6.97 -13.45
CA PRO A 95 -0.73 6.52 -14.69
C PRO A 95 -0.21 5.07 -14.61
N ALA A 96 0.23 4.64 -13.43
CA ALA A 96 0.77 3.29 -13.19
C ALA A 96 -0.26 2.17 -13.46
N VAL A 97 -1.55 2.48 -13.36
CA VAL A 97 -2.66 1.55 -13.60
C VAL A 97 -3.66 2.08 -14.63
N GLN A 98 -3.27 3.12 -15.39
CA GLN A 98 -4.09 3.68 -16.47
C GLN A 98 -5.50 4.06 -16.01
N ALA A 99 -5.62 4.68 -14.83
CA ALA A 99 -6.91 4.97 -14.21
C ALA A 99 -7.05 6.43 -13.76
N VAL A 100 -8.30 6.86 -13.56
CA VAL A 100 -8.66 8.16 -13.02
C VAL A 100 -9.66 7.99 -11.91
N LEU A 101 -9.39 8.59 -10.75
CA LEU A 101 -10.35 8.73 -9.66
C LEU A 101 -11.22 9.97 -9.91
N ILE A 102 -12.54 9.78 -10.06
CA ILE A 102 -13.47 10.86 -10.43
C ILE A 102 -14.34 11.34 -9.26
N GLY A 103 -14.30 10.65 -8.12
CA GLY A 103 -15.03 11.02 -6.91
C GLY A 103 -16.49 10.62 -6.96
N GLU A 104 -17.33 11.42 -6.32
CA GLU A 104 -18.76 11.18 -6.18
C GLU A 104 -19.50 11.33 -7.51
N VAL A 105 -20.23 10.29 -7.90
CA VAL A 105 -21.16 10.30 -9.05
C VAL A 105 -22.47 9.63 -8.66
N ASN A 106 -23.56 10.03 -9.31
CA ASN A 106 -24.83 9.33 -9.14
C ASN A 106 -24.80 7.99 -9.87
N VAL A 107 -25.36 6.94 -9.28
CA VAL A 107 -25.44 5.60 -9.90
C VAL A 107 -26.11 5.62 -11.28
N ALA A 108 -26.99 6.60 -11.55
CA ALA A 108 -27.62 6.78 -12.86
C ALA A 108 -26.63 7.14 -13.99
N GLN A 109 -25.39 7.53 -13.66
CA GLN A 109 -24.36 7.89 -14.64
C GLN A 109 -23.40 6.72 -14.96
N LEU A 110 -23.50 5.58 -14.28
CA LEU A 110 -22.52 4.49 -14.42
C LEU A 110 -22.49 3.91 -15.84
N ASP A 111 -23.65 3.74 -16.47
CA ASP A 111 -23.74 3.27 -17.86
C ASP A 111 -23.10 4.27 -18.83
N ASP A 112 -23.33 5.57 -18.64
CA ASP A 112 -22.73 6.61 -19.49
C ASP A 112 -21.19 6.60 -19.34
N LEU A 113 -20.69 6.41 -18.12
CA LEU A 113 -19.26 6.32 -17.83
C LEU A 113 -18.63 5.05 -18.45
N ALA A 114 -19.28 3.90 -18.34
CA ALA A 114 -18.82 2.63 -18.93
C ALA A 114 -18.77 2.67 -20.46
N ASN A 115 -19.61 3.50 -21.08
CA ASN A 115 -19.68 3.70 -22.52
C ASN A 115 -18.71 4.76 -23.05
N LEU A 116 -17.96 5.46 -22.19
CA LEU A 116 -16.93 6.38 -22.64
C LEU A 116 -15.85 5.63 -23.44
N PRO A 117 -15.26 6.29 -24.46
CA PRO A 117 -14.16 5.69 -25.22
C PRO A 117 -13.03 5.23 -24.31
N HIS A 118 -12.49 4.04 -24.57
CA HIS A 118 -11.36 3.44 -23.86
C HIS A 118 -11.59 3.07 -22.40
N VAL A 119 -12.75 3.37 -21.80
CA VAL A 119 -13.09 2.88 -20.46
C VAL A 119 -13.31 1.37 -20.53
N VAL A 120 -12.57 0.64 -19.70
CA VAL A 120 -12.65 -0.82 -19.58
C VAL A 120 -13.31 -1.28 -18.30
N MET A 121 -13.32 -0.44 -17.26
CA MET A 121 -14.02 -0.72 -16.01
C MET A 121 -14.39 0.56 -15.27
N VAL A 122 -15.61 0.58 -14.73
CA VAL A 122 -16.12 1.53 -13.74
C VAL A 122 -16.07 0.85 -12.37
N GLU A 123 -15.22 1.34 -11.48
CA GLU A 123 -14.88 0.67 -10.22
C GLU A 123 -15.25 1.54 -9.02
N ARG A 124 -15.72 0.92 -7.95
CA ARG A 124 -15.87 1.62 -6.66
C ARG A 124 -14.49 1.91 -6.08
N TYR A 125 -14.34 3.02 -5.37
CA TYR A 125 -13.22 3.18 -4.45
C TYR A 125 -13.14 1.98 -3.49
N GLY A 126 -11.93 1.46 -3.27
CA GLY A 126 -11.70 0.44 -2.28
C GLY A 126 -11.84 1.00 -0.87
N SER A 127 -12.31 0.18 0.07
CA SER A 127 -12.16 0.43 1.49
C SER A 127 -10.87 -0.19 2.01
N LEU A 128 -10.30 0.39 3.06
CA LEU A 128 -9.13 -0.16 3.74
C LEU A 128 -9.53 -0.76 5.08
N VAL A 129 -8.98 -1.94 5.37
CA VAL A 129 -9.13 -2.60 6.65
C VAL A 129 -7.74 -2.93 7.16
N PHE A 130 -7.39 -2.38 8.32
CA PHE A 130 -6.11 -2.63 8.98
C PHE A 130 -6.19 -3.90 9.83
N TYR A 131 -5.19 -4.76 9.68
CA TYR A 131 -5.12 -6.04 10.41
C TYR A 131 -3.78 -6.11 11.17
N GLY A 132 -3.85 -6.22 12.50
CA GLY A 132 -2.65 -6.19 13.36
C GLY A 132 -2.57 -7.31 14.40
N ASP A 133 -3.56 -8.22 14.43
CA ASP A 133 -3.81 -9.08 15.59
C ASP A 133 -2.75 -10.17 15.82
N ILE A 134 -2.07 -10.61 14.75
CA ILE A 134 -1.16 -11.75 14.77
C ILE A 134 0.13 -11.42 14.01
N GLN A 135 1.23 -11.36 14.74
CA GLN A 135 2.56 -11.20 14.18
C GLN A 135 2.99 -12.46 13.42
N THR A 136 3.70 -12.31 12.30
CA THR A 136 4.30 -13.43 11.57
C THR A 136 5.17 -14.27 12.49
N PRO A 137 5.02 -15.62 12.51
CA PRO A 137 5.94 -16.50 13.21
C PRO A 137 7.38 -16.25 12.76
N ALA A 138 8.31 -16.22 13.71
CA ALA A 138 9.68 -15.75 13.52
C ALA A 138 10.33 -16.28 12.23
N VAL A 139 10.77 -15.37 11.35
CA VAL A 139 11.48 -15.64 10.08
C VAL A 139 12.92 -16.16 10.27
N LYS A 140 13.24 -16.74 11.43
CA LYS A 140 14.61 -17.08 11.87
C LYS A 140 15.59 -15.91 11.73
N ALA A 141 15.12 -14.69 11.98
CA ALA A 141 15.96 -13.49 11.95
C ALA A 141 17.12 -13.60 12.97
N ARG A 142 16.79 -14.03 14.20
CA ARG A 142 17.76 -14.32 15.28
C ARG A 142 17.96 -15.82 15.50
N ALA A 143 19.12 -16.17 16.04
CA ALA A 143 19.38 -17.50 16.57
C ALA A 143 18.42 -17.88 17.72
N SER A 144 18.23 -19.18 17.90
CA SER A 144 17.47 -19.81 18.97
C SER A 144 18.13 -21.13 19.38
N GLU A 145 17.67 -21.73 20.48
CA GLU A 145 18.15 -23.04 20.93
C GLU A 145 18.00 -24.13 19.86
N TYR A 146 16.94 -24.07 19.05
CA TYR A 146 16.66 -25.05 17.98
C TYR A 146 17.30 -24.69 16.64
N TYR A 147 17.56 -23.40 16.40
CA TYR A 147 18.17 -22.88 15.18
C TYR A 147 19.28 -21.90 15.57
N PRO A 148 20.51 -22.39 15.82
CA PRO A 148 21.59 -21.59 16.39
C PRO A 148 22.18 -20.56 15.41
N LEU A 149 21.79 -20.62 14.14
CA LEU A 149 22.18 -19.65 13.11
C LEU A 149 20.91 -18.97 12.59
N GLY A 150 20.76 -17.67 12.88
CA GLY A 150 19.74 -16.81 12.31
C GLY A 150 20.26 -16.02 11.10
N ALA A 151 19.36 -15.31 10.42
CA ALA A 151 19.70 -14.46 9.28
C ALA A 151 20.74 -13.38 9.63
N TRP A 152 20.64 -12.79 10.83
CA TRP A 152 21.60 -11.79 11.31
C TRP A 152 23.01 -12.37 11.48
N ASP A 153 23.13 -13.61 11.94
CA ASP A 153 24.43 -14.32 12.07
C ASP A 153 25.08 -14.58 10.71
N LEU A 154 24.28 -14.59 9.64
CA LEU A 154 24.72 -14.70 8.25
C LEU A 154 24.99 -13.32 7.61
N GLY A 155 24.91 -12.23 8.38
CA GLY A 155 25.11 -10.85 7.90
C GLY A 155 23.91 -10.27 7.15
N LEU A 156 22.75 -10.94 7.16
CA LEU A 156 21.53 -10.47 6.49
C LEU A 156 20.68 -9.64 7.45
N SER A 157 20.88 -8.32 7.43
CA SER A 157 20.19 -7.37 8.33
C SER A 157 19.30 -6.34 7.62
N GLY A 158 19.15 -6.45 6.30
CA GLY A 158 18.47 -5.44 5.46
C GLY A 158 19.29 -4.18 5.17
N LYS A 159 20.60 -4.19 5.45
CA LYS A 159 21.46 -3.03 5.18
C LYS A 159 21.48 -2.70 3.67
N GLY A 160 21.22 -1.44 3.33
CA GLY A 160 21.17 -0.96 1.95
C GLY A 160 19.85 -1.26 1.22
N VAL A 161 18.83 -1.70 1.96
CA VAL A 161 17.48 -1.95 1.45
C VAL A 161 16.52 -0.94 2.06
N ASN A 162 15.59 -0.45 1.24
CA ASN A 162 14.49 0.39 1.70
C ASN A 162 13.21 -0.44 1.83
N ILE A 163 12.50 -0.25 2.92
CA ILE A 163 11.16 -0.79 3.14
C ILE A 163 10.19 0.36 2.92
N ALA A 164 9.39 0.27 1.85
CA ALA A 164 8.24 1.15 1.68
C ALA A 164 7.08 0.58 2.49
N LEU A 165 6.74 1.24 3.59
CA LEU A 165 5.62 0.88 4.44
C LEU A 165 4.40 1.68 3.99
N THR A 166 3.35 0.97 3.59
CA THR A 166 2.09 1.58 3.18
C THR A 166 1.02 1.34 4.26
N ASP A 167 0.89 2.26 5.20
CA ASP A 167 0.10 2.06 6.43
C ASP A 167 -0.43 3.40 7.01
N THR A 168 -0.69 3.52 8.31
CA THR A 168 -1.23 4.74 8.97
C THR A 168 -0.20 5.87 9.17
N GLY A 169 1.05 5.66 8.75
CA GLY A 169 2.22 6.51 9.04
C GLY A 169 3.20 5.80 9.97
N VAL A 170 4.32 6.43 10.31
CA VAL A 170 5.30 5.93 11.29
C VAL A 170 5.78 7.04 12.22
N ASP A 171 5.64 6.83 13.53
CA ASP A 171 6.39 7.59 14.55
C ASP A 171 7.86 7.18 14.47
N ASN A 172 8.65 7.96 13.75
CA ASN A 172 10.07 7.71 13.55
C ASN A 172 10.95 8.41 14.62
N GLU A 173 10.36 9.27 15.45
CA GLU A 173 10.95 9.79 16.67
C GLU A 173 11.10 8.70 17.75
N HIS A 174 10.32 7.62 17.63
CA HIS A 174 10.44 6.44 18.47
C HIS A 174 11.88 5.88 18.46
N PRO A 175 12.55 5.65 19.62
CA PRO A 175 13.96 5.25 19.70
C PRO A 175 14.35 4.02 18.87
N GLY A 176 13.44 3.06 18.74
CA GLY A 176 13.62 1.87 17.91
C GLY A 176 13.63 2.13 16.39
N LEU A 177 13.14 3.30 15.94
CA LEU A 177 12.95 3.65 14.54
C LEU A 177 13.68 4.93 14.10
N GLN A 178 14.35 5.62 15.04
CA GLN A 178 15.17 6.81 14.75
C GLN A 178 16.18 6.58 13.61
N ASP A 179 16.39 7.64 12.82
CA ASP A 179 17.31 7.71 11.67
C ASP A 179 17.00 6.74 10.52
N LYS A 180 15.82 6.11 10.49
CA LYS A 180 15.44 5.20 9.40
C LYS A 180 14.79 5.90 8.23
N PHE A 181 14.06 6.98 8.47
CA PHE A 181 13.33 7.71 7.44
C PHE A 181 14.28 8.25 6.37
N VAL A 182 14.00 7.90 5.10
CA VAL A 182 14.75 8.41 3.95
C VAL A 182 13.88 9.11 2.91
N ALA A 183 12.57 8.82 2.91
CA ALA A 183 11.57 9.50 2.09
C ALA A 183 10.17 9.17 2.62
N GLY A 184 9.18 9.98 2.26
CA GLY A 184 7.79 9.68 2.59
C GLY A 184 6.77 10.39 1.72
N TYR A 185 5.53 9.95 1.86
CA TYR A 185 4.39 10.43 1.10
C TYR A 185 3.11 10.26 1.91
N ASP A 186 2.38 11.35 2.11
CA ASP A 186 1.06 11.30 2.72
C ASP A 186 -0.03 11.26 1.64
N ALA A 187 -0.69 10.12 1.54
CA ALA A 187 -1.79 9.91 0.61
C ALA A 187 -3.14 10.44 1.10
N VAL A 188 -3.23 10.75 2.38
CA VAL A 188 -4.42 11.16 3.13
C VAL A 188 -4.43 12.68 3.34
N CYS A 189 -3.29 13.33 3.13
CA CYS A 189 -3.13 14.79 3.06
C CYS A 189 -3.97 15.39 1.92
N PHE A 190 -5.25 15.58 2.22
CA PHE A 190 -6.18 16.40 1.47
C PHE A 190 -6.38 17.73 2.21
N VAL A 191 -6.16 18.82 1.48
CA VAL A 191 -6.17 20.22 1.94
C VAL A 191 -7.51 20.65 2.57
N HIS A 192 -8.52 19.78 2.60
CA HIS A 192 -9.83 20.08 3.17
C HIS A 192 -10.16 19.29 4.45
N SER A 193 -9.38 18.27 4.81
CA SER A 193 -9.68 17.36 5.93
C SER A 193 -8.57 17.25 6.97
N ASP A 194 -7.31 17.58 6.63
CA ASP A 194 -6.18 17.49 7.56
C ASP A 194 -5.55 18.87 7.86
N PRO A 195 -5.67 19.39 9.11
CA PRO A 195 -5.02 20.61 9.54
C PRO A 195 -3.49 20.62 9.41
N GLN A 196 -2.82 19.48 9.58
CA GLN A 196 -1.36 19.38 9.43
C GLN A 196 -0.97 19.50 7.96
N CYS A 197 -1.65 18.79 7.07
CA CYS A 197 -1.53 18.95 5.62
C CYS A 197 -1.72 20.40 5.15
N LEU A 198 -2.74 21.10 5.68
CA LEU A 198 -2.99 22.51 5.39
C LEU A 198 -1.83 23.42 5.82
N LEU A 199 -1.30 23.22 7.02
CA LEU A 199 -0.18 23.99 7.55
C LEU A 199 1.14 23.71 6.80
N ALA A 200 1.29 22.51 6.22
CA ALA A 200 2.40 22.14 5.36
C ALA A 200 2.32 22.73 3.94
N GLY A 201 1.25 23.48 3.61
CA GLY A 201 1.04 24.05 2.28
C GLY A 201 0.42 23.08 1.26
N GLY A 202 -0.15 21.97 1.74
CA GLY A 202 -0.77 20.93 0.94
C GLY A 202 0.14 19.73 0.70
N ARG A 203 -0.32 18.82 -0.16
CA ARG A 203 0.33 17.53 -0.42
C ARG A 203 1.67 17.71 -1.13
N VAL A 204 2.73 17.30 -0.47
CA VAL A 204 4.08 17.24 -1.03
C VAL A 204 4.27 15.91 -1.78
N THR A 205 4.93 15.94 -2.94
CA THR A 205 5.04 14.79 -3.87
C THR A 205 6.48 14.41 -4.22
N ASP A 206 7.47 15.12 -3.67
CA ASP A 206 8.90 14.90 -3.96
C ASP A 206 9.58 13.91 -3.02
N GLY A 207 8.83 13.30 -2.11
CA GLY A 207 9.33 12.36 -1.12
C GLY A 207 9.86 13.00 0.16
N SER A 208 9.84 14.33 0.31
CA SER A 208 10.43 15.01 1.46
C SER A 208 9.52 15.07 2.69
N PHE A 209 8.27 14.65 2.55
CA PHE A 209 7.29 14.74 3.63
C PHE A 209 7.37 13.51 4.52
N ASP A 210 7.44 13.75 5.82
CA ASP A 210 7.55 12.74 6.85
C ASP A 210 6.20 12.65 7.59
N PRO A 211 5.32 11.69 7.23
CA PRO A 211 4.00 11.59 7.84
C PRO A 211 4.07 10.88 9.19
N ASP A 212 3.62 11.56 10.25
CA ASP A 212 3.52 10.98 11.59
C ASP A 212 2.35 9.98 11.69
N ASP A 213 2.42 9.08 12.68
CA ASP A 213 1.42 8.03 12.92
C ASP A 213 0.47 8.35 14.07
N GLY A 214 -0.70 8.90 13.75
CA GLY A 214 -1.75 9.13 14.75
C GLY A 214 -2.48 7.86 15.21
N ASN A 215 -2.32 6.72 14.53
CA ASN A 215 -3.06 5.48 14.82
C ASN A 215 -2.22 4.42 15.55
N GLN A 216 -0.89 4.43 15.38
CA GLN A 216 0.12 3.49 15.90
C GLN A 216 0.23 2.15 15.15
N HIS A 217 -0.69 1.84 14.22
CA HIS A 217 -0.65 0.58 13.46
C HIS A 217 0.61 0.51 12.58
N GLY A 218 0.87 1.55 11.78
CA GLY A 218 2.05 1.63 10.93
C GLY A 218 3.35 1.59 11.72
N THR A 219 3.43 2.30 12.86
CA THR A 219 4.58 2.26 13.77
C THR A 219 4.84 0.85 14.29
N ALA A 220 3.79 0.12 14.69
CA ALA A 220 3.92 -1.27 15.13
C ALA A 220 4.39 -2.20 14.00
N CYS A 221 3.84 -2.03 12.79
CA CYS A 221 4.26 -2.75 11.59
C CYS A 221 5.72 -2.48 11.23
N MET A 222 6.14 -1.22 11.29
CA MET A 222 7.53 -0.84 11.03
C MET A 222 8.48 -1.37 12.12
N GLY A 223 8.02 -1.39 13.37
CA GLY A 223 8.77 -1.97 14.48
C GLY A 223 9.10 -3.44 14.24
N MET A 224 8.10 -4.23 13.83
CA MET A 224 8.31 -5.64 13.47
C MET A 224 9.26 -5.81 12.27
N ALA A 225 9.17 -4.91 11.30
CA ALA A 225 9.96 -4.98 10.08
C ALA A 225 11.43 -4.61 10.32
N ALA A 226 11.69 -3.48 10.99
CA ALA A 226 13.03 -2.90 11.03
C ALA A 226 13.43 -2.21 12.33
N ALA A 227 12.74 -2.37 13.47
CA ALA A 227 13.22 -1.78 14.72
C ALA A 227 14.68 -2.16 15.00
N THR A 228 15.48 -1.21 15.45
CA THR A 228 16.86 -1.45 15.89
C THR A 228 16.91 -2.29 17.17
N GLY A 229 15.80 -2.28 17.93
CA GLY A 229 15.73 -2.83 19.28
C GLY A 229 16.35 -1.91 20.34
N ILE A 230 16.70 -0.67 19.99
CA ILE A 230 17.20 0.31 20.95
C ILE A 230 16.00 0.94 21.67
N GLU A 231 16.05 0.93 23.00
CA GLU A 231 15.06 1.54 23.88
C GLU A 231 15.42 3.00 24.19
N SER A 232 14.49 3.74 24.82
CA SER A 232 14.68 5.16 25.16
C SER A 232 15.85 5.44 26.11
N ASP A 233 16.27 4.45 26.90
CA ASP A 233 17.43 4.53 27.80
C ASP A 233 18.75 4.11 27.11
N GLY A 234 18.71 3.80 25.82
CA GLY A 234 19.85 3.31 25.03
C GLY A 234 20.17 1.83 25.24
N SER A 235 19.38 1.10 26.04
CA SER A 235 19.51 -0.35 26.17
C SER A 235 19.00 -1.08 24.93
N VAL A 236 19.45 -2.30 24.73
CA VAL A 236 19.01 -3.15 23.62
C VAL A 236 18.00 -4.17 24.14
N SER A 237 16.80 -4.16 23.57
CA SER A 237 15.72 -5.09 23.91
C SER A 237 15.62 -6.27 22.95
N ASN A 238 14.66 -7.13 23.22
CA ASN A 238 14.33 -8.27 22.36
C ASN A 238 13.35 -7.93 21.23
N PHE A 239 13.03 -6.64 21.04
CA PHE A 239 12.08 -6.14 20.04
C PHE A 239 12.77 -5.65 18.76
N THR A 240 13.96 -6.16 18.44
CA THR A 240 14.62 -5.92 17.15
C THR A 240 13.80 -6.51 15.99
N GLY A 241 13.49 -5.69 15.00
CA GLY A 241 12.74 -6.07 13.81
C GLY A 241 13.55 -6.98 12.89
N ALA A 242 12.90 -7.66 11.96
CA ALA A 242 13.53 -8.68 11.10
C ALA A 242 14.72 -8.15 10.27
N ALA A 243 14.66 -6.89 9.83
CA ALA A 243 15.66 -6.21 9.02
C ALA A 243 16.11 -4.91 9.70
N PRO A 244 16.86 -4.99 10.82
CA PRO A 244 17.10 -3.84 11.69
C PRO A 244 17.97 -2.73 11.08
N ASN A 245 18.64 -2.99 9.97
CA ASN A 245 19.46 -2.02 9.25
C ASN A 245 18.82 -1.54 7.93
N ALA A 246 17.55 -1.86 7.69
CA ALA A 246 16.79 -1.29 6.59
C ALA A 246 16.37 0.15 6.89
N SER A 247 16.23 0.94 5.83
CA SER A 247 15.67 2.29 5.85
C SER A 247 14.17 2.26 5.59
N LEU A 248 13.46 3.30 6.02
CA LEU A 248 12.03 3.49 5.92
C LEU A 248 11.71 4.48 4.79
N ILE A 249 10.83 4.06 3.89
CA ILE A 249 10.03 4.96 3.05
C ILE A 249 8.61 4.93 3.60
N ASP A 250 8.14 6.03 4.17
CA ASP A 250 6.85 6.09 4.83
C ASP A 250 5.74 6.55 3.88
N VAL A 251 4.81 5.65 3.56
CA VAL A 251 3.67 5.93 2.68
C VAL A 251 2.38 5.84 3.50
N ARG A 252 2.00 6.96 4.10
CA ARG A 252 0.76 7.06 4.88
C ARG A 252 -0.46 7.01 3.97
N ILE A 253 -1.28 5.98 4.15
CA ILE A 253 -2.58 5.78 3.50
C ILE A 253 -3.73 5.75 4.51
N GLY A 254 -3.46 5.61 5.81
CA GLY A 254 -4.47 5.64 6.86
C GLY A 254 -4.58 6.99 7.56
N THR A 255 -5.80 7.43 7.87
CA THR A 255 -6.07 8.50 8.84
C THR A 255 -5.76 8.04 10.27
N ASP A 256 -5.75 8.96 11.23
CA ASP A 256 -5.54 8.66 12.66
C ASP A 256 -6.55 7.67 13.26
N VAL A 257 -7.71 7.52 12.63
CA VAL A 257 -8.76 6.56 13.03
C VAL A 257 -8.70 5.24 12.25
N GLY A 258 -7.72 5.07 11.35
CA GLY A 258 -7.58 3.87 10.53
C GLY A 258 -8.54 3.82 9.33
N ALA A 259 -8.95 4.97 8.82
CA ALA A 259 -9.72 5.07 7.55
C ALA A 259 -8.78 5.31 6.36
N GLY A 260 -9.15 4.85 5.17
CA GLY A 260 -8.32 4.94 3.97
C GLY A 260 -8.13 6.34 3.38
N PRO A 261 -7.21 6.53 2.40
CA PRO A 261 -7.24 7.76 1.63
C PRO A 261 -8.55 7.75 0.85
N PHE A 262 -9.22 8.88 0.72
CA PHE A 262 -10.54 9.02 0.07
C PHE A 262 -11.78 8.67 0.92
N GLU A 263 -11.61 8.16 2.13
CA GLU A 263 -12.70 8.10 3.11
C GLU A 263 -12.75 9.44 3.85
N ASN A 264 -13.56 10.37 3.34
CA ASN A 264 -14.03 11.47 4.18
C ASN A 264 -14.90 10.83 5.25
N TYR A 265 -14.44 10.79 6.50
CA TYR A 265 -15.19 10.88 7.76
C TYR A 265 -14.40 10.18 8.86
N LEU A 266 -14.64 10.63 10.10
CA LEU A 266 -14.05 10.11 11.34
C LEU A 266 -14.29 8.61 11.61
N LEU A 267 -14.92 7.86 10.70
CA LEU A 267 -15.31 6.46 10.83
C LEU A 267 -15.37 5.80 9.44
N GLU A 268 -15.15 4.48 9.39
CA GLU A 268 -15.36 3.61 8.22
C GLU A 268 -16.74 3.88 7.59
N GLN A 269 -16.79 4.00 6.26
CA GLN A 269 -18.07 4.00 5.53
C GLN A 269 -18.51 2.54 5.32
N GLU A 270 -19.52 2.11 6.09
CA GLU A 270 -20.25 0.84 5.88
C GLU A 270 -21.07 0.83 4.57
#